data_AF-A0A7D4AWE9-F1
#
_entry.id   AF-A0A7D4AWE9-F1
#
_cell.length_a   1.000
_cell.length_b   1.000
_cell.length_c   1.000
_cell.angle_alpha   90.00
_cell.angle_beta   90.00
_cell.angle_gamma   90.00
#
_symmetry.space_group_name_H-M   'P 1'
#
loop_
_entity.id
_entity.type
_entity.pdbx_description
1 polymer ?
#
loop_
_entity_poly.entity_id
_entity_poly.type
_entity_poly.pdbx_seq_one_letter_code
_entity_poly.pdbx_strand_id
1 'polypeptide(L)'
;MRNEHEPGSLEKVLADIAVERAAQDRKWGVQELPDGSGPAFTGDADKAKGDCAAAWSRGELTWRHILAEEFHEALAEAEPALLRSELVQTAAVAVQWIQALDRRTGATEHRAEDGGGRAEKLVRDRIPDLIRSTGRRPETRVADRGEYVSLLRAKLYEEAGEYVASGDPAELADVLEVVHALAALHGMTPDDLEASRSAKYTERGGFSDHTVLRLKP
;
A
#
# COMPACT_ATOMS: atom_id res chain seq x y z
N MET A 1 11.45 7.87 -19.33
CA MET A 1 10.57 8.31 -18.24
C MET A 1 9.16 7.95 -18.67
N ARG A 2 8.52 6.98 -18.00
CA ARG A 2 7.13 6.57 -18.28
C ARG A 2 6.20 7.40 -17.41
N ASN A 3 5.08 7.82 -17.99
CA ASN A 3 4.23 8.87 -17.47
C ASN A 3 3.54 8.48 -16.15
N GLU A 4 3.43 9.49 -15.33
CA GLU A 4 3.08 9.53 -13.90
C GLU A 4 1.59 9.33 -13.64
N HIS A 5 0.83 8.90 -14.66
CA HIS A 5 -0.61 8.60 -14.64
C HIS A 5 -0.91 7.33 -15.46
N GLU A 6 0.10 6.52 -15.80
CA GLU A 6 -0.13 5.28 -16.55
C GLU A 6 -0.98 4.31 -15.70
N PRO A 7 -2.10 3.79 -16.24
CA PRO A 7 -2.83 2.71 -15.61
C PRO A 7 -1.87 1.60 -15.18
N GLY A 8 -1.91 1.18 -13.92
CA GLY A 8 -1.08 0.09 -13.38
C GLY A 8 0.31 0.48 -12.88
N SER A 9 0.50 1.71 -12.37
CA SER A 9 1.65 2.07 -11.53
C SER A 9 1.66 1.25 -10.22
N LEU A 10 2.83 1.01 -9.64
CA LEU A 10 2.95 0.19 -8.42
C LEU A 10 2.33 0.91 -7.23
N GLU A 11 2.60 2.20 -7.15
CA GLU A 11 2.22 3.12 -6.10
C GLU A 11 0.71 3.15 -5.93
N LYS A 12 -0.02 3.24 -7.05
CA LYS A 12 -1.47 3.22 -7.06
C LYS A 12 -2.03 1.91 -6.53
N VAL A 13 -1.51 0.78 -7.01
CA VAL A 13 -1.98 -0.54 -6.57
C VAL A 13 -1.72 -0.74 -5.08
N LEU A 14 -0.59 -0.26 -4.56
CA LEU A 14 -0.30 -0.29 -3.13
C LEU A 14 -1.24 0.62 -2.32
N ALA A 15 -1.59 1.81 -2.84
CA ALA A 15 -2.58 2.68 -2.22
C ALA A 15 -3.97 2.03 -2.17
N ASP A 16 -4.41 1.40 -3.27
CA ASP A 16 -5.68 0.67 -3.34
C ASP A 16 -5.72 -0.49 -2.33
N ILE A 17 -4.62 -1.26 -2.20
CA ILE A 17 -4.49 -2.33 -1.21
C ILE A 17 -4.52 -1.78 0.22
N ALA A 18 -3.86 -0.64 0.48
CA ALA A 18 -3.87 0.00 1.79
C ALA A 18 -5.29 0.46 2.19
N VAL A 19 -6.05 1.03 1.22
CA VAL A 19 -7.45 1.41 1.42
C VAL A 19 -8.31 0.19 1.73
N GLU A 20 -8.16 -0.90 0.97
CA GLU A 20 -8.87 -2.16 1.23
C GLU A 20 -8.51 -2.69 2.62
N ARG A 21 -7.23 -2.76 3.00
CA ARG A 21 -6.84 -3.23 4.35
C ARG A 21 -7.43 -2.37 5.47
N ALA A 22 -7.49 -1.06 5.30
CA ALA A 22 -8.16 -0.18 6.27
C ALA A 22 -9.67 -0.44 6.35
N ALA A 23 -10.33 -0.81 5.24
CA ALA A 23 -11.73 -1.22 5.24
C ALA A 23 -11.94 -2.55 5.98
N GLN A 24 -11.06 -3.53 5.74
CA GLN A 24 -11.08 -4.81 6.45
C GLN A 24 -10.89 -4.62 7.95
N ASP A 25 -9.97 -3.75 8.38
CA ASP A 25 -9.75 -3.43 9.79
C ASP A 25 -10.97 -2.74 10.42
N ARG A 26 -11.70 -1.89 9.69
CA ARG A 26 -12.97 -1.31 10.18
C ARG A 26 -14.07 -2.36 10.32
N LYS A 27 -14.13 -3.31 9.39
CA LYS A 27 -15.19 -4.31 9.29
C LYS A 27 -15.01 -5.47 10.27
N TRP A 28 -13.76 -5.91 10.47
CA TRP A 28 -13.44 -7.10 11.24
C TRP A 28 -12.46 -6.83 12.39
N GLY A 29 -11.90 -5.63 12.54
CA GLY A 29 -10.86 -5.35 13.51
C GLY A 29 -9.54 -6.05 13.18
N VAL A 30 -8.57 -5.95 14.09
CA VAL A 30 -7.32 -6.72 14.00
C VAL A 30 -7.63 -8.19 14.27
N GLN A 31 -7.24 -9.06 13.34
CA GLN A 31 -7.42 -10.51 13.43
C GLN A 31 -6.09 -11.20 13.73
N GLU A 32 -6.09 -12.14 14.68
CA GLU A 32 -4.96 -13.04 14.97
C GLU A 32 -5.45 -14.48 14.83
N LEU A 33 -5.25 -15.07 13.65
CA LEU A 33 -5.68 -16.43 13.32
C LEU A 33 -4.46 -17.35 13.19
N PRO A 34 -4.62 -18.67 13.44
CA PRO A 34 -3.59 -19.65 13.12
C PRO A 34 -3.30 -19.68 11.62
N ASP A 35 -2.04 -19.93 11.24
CA ASP A 35 -1.59 -19.89 9.83
C ASP A 35 -2.33 -20.91 8.95
N GLY A 36 -2.59 -22.10 9.47
CA GLY A 36 -3.28 -23.16 8.73
C GLY A 36 -2.49 -23.70 7.53
N SER A 37 -1.19 -23.46 7.46
CA SER A 37 -0.25 -23.94 6.43
C SER A 37 0.60 -25.11 6.94
N GLY A 38 1.26 -25.81 6.01
CA GLY A 38 2.24 -26.85 6.30
C GLY A 38 2.22 -28.02 5.30
N PRO A 39 2.93 -29.12 5.60
CA PRO A 39 3.22 -30.19 4.62
C PRO A 39 2.00 -30.92 4.05
N ALA A 40 0.82 -30.76 4.66
CA ALA A 40 -0.43 -31.31 4.12
C ALA A 40 -0.76 -30.77 2.72
N PHE A 41 -0.28 -29.58 2.39
CA PHE A 41 -0.55 -28.90 1.11
C PHE A 41 0.54 -29.14 0.05
N THR A 42 1.62 -29.89 0.35
CA THR A 42 2.71 -30.15 -0.61
C THR A 42 2.21 -30.75 -1.93
N GLY A 43 1.22 -31.65 -1.88
CA GLY A 43 0.64 -32.22 -3.10
C GLY A 43 -0.08 -31.21 -3.98
N ASP A 44 -0.72 -30.20 -3.38
CA ASP A 44 -1.36 -29.11 -4.12
C ASP A 44 -0.34 -28.13 -4.69
N ALA A 45 0.75 -27.87 -3.94
CA ALA A 45 1.88 -27.06 -4.41
C ALA A 45 2.57 -27.70 -5.63
N ASP A 46 2.91 -28.99 -5.55
CA ASP A 46 3.52 -29.74 -6.66
C ASP A 46 2.63 -29.73 -7.91
N LYS A 47 1.32 -29.88 -7.71
CA LYS A 47 0.35 -29.81 -8.80
C LYS A 47 0.29 -28.42 -9.43
N ALA A 48 0.21 -27.36 -8.62
CA ALA A 48 0.16 -25.98 -9.11
C ALA A 48 1.44 -25.61 -9.89
N LYS A 49 2.61 -26.01 -9.38
CA LYS A 49 3.90 -25.91 -10.06
C LYS A 49 3.91 -26.64 -11.40
N GLY A 50 3.44 -27.88 -11.42
CA GLY A 50 3.32 -28.68 -12.64
C GLY A 50 2.40 -28.04 -13.68
N ASP A 51 1.24 -27.54 -13.27
CA ASP A 51 0.27 -26.86 -14.14
C ASP A 51 0.87 -25.56 -14.72
N CYS A 52 1.58 -24.78 -13.90
CA CYS A 52 2.26 -23.55 -14.34
C CYS A 52 3.36 -23.84 -15.37
N ALA A 53 4.25 -24.80 -15.08
CA ALA A 53 5.30 -25.23 -15.99
C ALA A 53 4.74 -25.79 -17.31
N ALA A 54 3.64 -26.57 -17.25
CA ALA A 54 3.00 -27.11 -18.43
C ALA A 54 2.37 -25.99 -19.28
N ALA A 55 1.70 -25.01 -18.66
CA ALA A 55 1.14 -23.86 -19.36
C ALA A 55 2.24 -23.00 -20.01
N TRP A 56 3.36 -22.77 -19.32
CA TRP A 56 4.54 -22.11 -19.90
C TRP A 56 5.04 -22.84 -21.15
N SER A 57 5.18 -24.17 -21.08
CA SER A 57 5.69 -24.98 -22.19
C SER A 57 4.83 -24.91 -23.46
N ARG A 58 3.51 -24.69 -23.29
CA ARG A 58 2.55 -24.57 -24.39
C ARG A 58 2.34 -23.13 -24.88
N GLY A 59 2.96 -22.13 -24.24
CA GLY A 59 2.69 -20.72 -24.53
C GLY A 59 1.32 -20.24 -24.05
N GLU A 60 0.71 -20.95 -23.09
CA GLU A 60 -0.62 -20.70 -22.52
C GLU A 60 -0.54 -20.17 -21.08
N LEU A 61 0.62 -19.66 -20.66
CA LEU A 61 0.80 -19.13 -19.32
C LEU A 61 -0.19 -17.99 -19.05
N THR A 62 -0.76 -17.98 -17.85
CA THR A 62 -1.67 -16.93 -17.41
C THR A 62 -1.30 -16.49 -16.00
N TRP A 63 -1.72 -15.30 -15.60
CA TRP A 63 -1.54 -14.82 -14.23
C TRP A 63 -2.17 -15.75 -13.18
N ARG A 64 -3.27 -16.44 -13.51
CA ARG A 64 -3.86 -17.48 -12.63
C ARG A 64 -2.89 -18.61 -12.34
N HIS A 65 -2.11 -19.05 -13.34
CA HIS A 65 -1.13 -20.11 -13.16
C HIS A 65 -0.03 -19.67 -12.18
N ILE A 66 0.53 -18.48 -12.38
CA ILE A 66 1.60 -17.94 -11.53
C ILE A 66 1.10 -17.70 -10.11
N LEU A 67 -0.04 -17.02 -9.93
CA LEU A 67 -0.56 -16.72 -8.60
C LEU A 67 -0.95 -17.99 -7.83
N ALA A 68 -1.50 -18.99 -8.53
CA ALA A 68 -1.85 -20.26 -7.91
C ALA A 68 -0.61 -21.04 -7.46
N GLU A 69 0.49 -21.01 -8.23
CA GLU A 69 1.76 -21.64 -7.83
C GLU A 69 2.26 -21.02 -6.52
N GLU A 70 2.49 -19.71 -6.48
CA GLU A 70 2.98 -18.98 -5.30
C GLU A 70 2.10 -19.22 -4.06
N PHE A 71 0.78 -19.16 -4.23
CA PHE A 71 -0.15 -19.34 -3.11
C PHE A 71 -0.08 -20.75 -2.52
N HIS A 72 0.00 -21.79 -3.36
CA HIS A 72 0.10 -23.16 -2.85
C HIS A 72 1.49 -23.47 -2.30
N GLU A 73 2.55 -22.85 -2.82
CA GLU A 73 3.88 -22.91 -2.20
C GLU A 73 3.86 -22.29 -0.79
N ALA A 74 3.21 -21.13 -0.61
CA ALA A 74 3.00 -20.55 0.72
C ALA A 74 2.20 -21.49 1.65
N LEU A 75 1.12 -22.11 1.17
CA LEU A 75 0.33 -23.05 1.98
C LEU A 75 1.12 -24.30 2.40
N ALA A 76 2.11 -24.73 1.64
CA ALA A 76 2.93 -25.89 1.98
C ALA A 76 4.00 -25.60 3.06
N GLU A 77 4.22 -24.33 3.39
CA GLU A 77 5.28 -23.89 4.32
C GLU A 77 4.79 -23.85 5.78
N ALA A 78 5.58 -24.42 6.69
CA ALA A 78 5.27 -24.51 8.12
C ALA A 78 6.18 -23.63 9.00
N GLU A 79 7.31 -23.16 8.48
CA GLU A 79 8.20 -22.24 9.18
C GLU A 79 7.72 -20.79 8.95
N PRO A 80 7.20 -20.08 9.97
CA PRO A 80 6.88 -18.65 9.94
C PRO A 80 7.77 -17.75 9.08
N ALA A 81 9.10 -17.84 9.16
CA ALA A 81 9.98 -16.93 8.41
C ALA A 81 9.95 -17.21 6.90
N LEU A 82 9.87 -18.49 6.53
CA LEU A 82 9.73 -18.92 5.13
C LEU A 82 8.31 -18.64 4.63
N LEU A 83 7.29 -18.95 5.44
CA LEU A 83 5.89 -18.67 5.13
C LEU A 83 5.67 -17.19 4.84
N ARG A 84 6.24 -16.31 5.66
CA ARG A 84 6.21 -14.86 5.42
C ARG A 84 6.81 -14.51 4.06
N SER A 85 7.91 -15.16 3.68
CA SER A 85 8.58 -14.89 2.40
C SER A 85 7.70 -15.32 1.22
N GLU A 86 7.09 -16.50 1.29
CA GLU A 86 6.16 -17.00 0.27
C GLU A 86 4.86 -16.17 0.17
N LEU A 87 4.30 -15.73 1.30
CA LEU A 87 3.16 -14.81 1.32
C LEU A 87 3.48 -13.45 0.67
N VAL A 88 4.71 -12.95 0.84
CA VAL A 88 5.17 -11.74 0.15
C VAL A 88 5.29 -11.97 -1.36
N GLN A 89 5.80 -13.12 -1.80
CA GLN A 89 5.87 -13.47 -3.23
C GLN A 89 4.47 -13.59 -3.84
N THR A 90 3.55 -14.25 -3.15
CA THR A 90 2.13 -14.34 -3.53
C THR A 90 1.51 -12.94 -3.70
N ALA A 91 1.70 -12.06 -2.71
CA ALA A 91 1.21 -10.68 -2.79
C ALA A 91 1.85 -9.89 -3.95
N ALA A 92 3.14 -10.08 -4.21
CA ALA A 92 3.84 -9.43 -5.31
C ALA A 92 3.28 -9.85 -6.68
N VAL A 93 2.96 -11.13 -6.88
CA VAL A 93 2.32 -11.62 -8.11
C VAL A 93 0.91 -11.06 -8.26
N ALA A 94 0.13 -10.99 -7.18
CA ALA A 94 -1.19 -10.36 -7.20
C ALA A 94 -1.12 -8.88 -7.60
N VAL A 95 -0.20 -8.12 -6.99
CA VAL A 95 0.08 -6.72 -7.34
C VAL A 95 0.47 -6.60 -8.81
N GLN A 96 1.38 -7.43 -9.29
CA GLN A 96 1.82 -7.40 -10.69
C GLN A 96 0.67 -7.70 -11.66
N TRP A 97 -0.23 -8.61 -11.29
CA TRP A 97 -1.43 -8.90 -12.07
C TRP A 97 -2.38 -7.71 -12.11
N ILE A 98 -2.65 -7.05 -10.98
CA ILE A 98 -3.47 -5.82 -10.93
C ILE A 98 -2.86 -4.75 -11.84
N GLN A 99 -1.56 -4.48 -11.71
CA GLN A 99 -0.86 -3.53 -12.56
C GLN A 99 -0.99 -3.88 -14.05
N ALA A 100 -0.87 -5.16 -14.39
CA ALA A 100 -1.06 -5.62 -15.76
C ALA A 100 -2.51 -5.46 -16.24
N LEU A 101 -3.50 -5.64 -15.35
CA LEU A 101 -4.91 -5.46 -15.64
C LEU A 101 -5.25 -3.99 -15.88
N ASP A 102 -4.78 -3.09 -15.03
CA ASP A 102 -4.98 -1.65 -15.18
C ASP A 102 -4.36 -1.16 -16.48
N ARG A 103 -3.11 -1.56 -16.79
CA ARG A 103 -2.46 -1.25 -18.08
C ARG A 103 -3.30 -1.68 -19.28
N ARG A 104 -3.93 -2.86 -19.21
CA ARG A 104 -4.73 -3.42 -20.31
C ARG A 104 -6.09 -2.73 -20.45
N THR A 105 -6.70 -2.35 -19.34
CA THR A 105 -8.11 -1.91 -19.31
C THR A 105 -8.26 -0.41 -19.22
N GLY A 106 -7.20 0.32 -18.87
CA GLY A 106 -7.27 1.72 -18.50
C GLY A 106 -8.05 1.94 -17.20
N ALA A 107 -8.31 0.89 -16.41
CA ALA A 107 -9.03 1.01 -15.15
C ALA A 107 -8.26 1.89 -14.17
N THR A 108 -8.99 2.80 -13.51
CA THR A 108 -8.39 3.80 -12.63
C THR A 108 -8.92 3.78 -11.20
N GLU A 109 -9.86 2.92 -10.84
CA GLU A 109 -10.46 2.94 -9.50
C GLU A 109 -10.69 1.53 -8.96
N HIS A 110 -9.99 1.19 -7.88
CA HIS A 110 -10.44 0.13 -6.98
C HIS A 110 -11.56 0.68 -6.08
N ARG A 111 -12.70 -0.03 -6.03
CA ARG A 111 -13.77 0.23 -5.06
C ARG A 111 -13.76 -0.93 -4.06
N ALA A 112 -13.33 -0.66 -2.84
CA ALA A 112 -13.43 -1.61 -1.74
C ALA A 112 -14.88 -2.12 -1.63
N GLU A 113 -15.09 -3.43 -1.43
CA GLU A 113 -16.42 -4.02 -1.26
C GLU A 113 -16.98 -3.73 0.15
N ASP A 114 -17.36 -2.47 0.37
CA ASP A 114 -18.42 -2.11 1.30
C ASP A 114 -19.47 -1.30 0.53
N GLY A 115 -20.70 -1.82 0.50
CA GLY A 115 -21.70 -1.47 -0.51
C GLY A 115 -21.89 0.02 -0.75
N GLY A 116 -21.66 0.46 -1.99
CA GLY A 116 -22.19 1.72 -2.55
C GLY A 116 -21.82 3.02 -1.83
N GLY A 117 -20.92 3.00 -0.83
CA GLY A 117 -20.49 4.17 -0.10
C GLY A 117 -19.42 4.95 -0.86
N ARG A 118 -19.55 6.28 -0.92
CA ARG A 118 -18.46 7.17 -1.38
C ARG A 118 -17.22 6.88 -0.55
N ALA A 119 -16.06 6.73 -1.18
CA ALA A 119 -14.77 6.65 -0.48
C ALA A 119 -14.59 7.91 0.38
N GLU A 120 -14.59 7.74 1.70
CA GLU A 120 -14.35 8.82 2.65
C GLU A 120 -12.84 9.08 2.74
N LYS A 121 -12.45 10.35 2.64
CA LYS A 121 -11.05 10.79 2.72
C LYS A 121 -10.89 11.83 3.81
N LEU A 122 -9.76 11.78 4.52
CA LEU A 122 -9.33 12.89 5.36
C LEU A 122 -8.93 14.05 4.44
N VAL A 123 -9.42 15.24 4.70
CA VAL A 123 -9.14 16.45 3.91
C VAL A 123 -8.71 17.58 4.84
N ARG A 124 -7.98 18.57 4.31
CA ARG A 124 -7.69 19.81 5.05
C ARG A 124 -8.98 20.56 5.39
N ASP A 125 -8.96 21.29 6.50
CA ASP A 125 -10.13 21.96 7.08
C ASP A 125 -10.92 22.84 6.11
N ARG A 126 -10.23 23.49 5.16
CA ARG A 126 -10.85 24.42 4.20
C ARG A 126 -11.34 23.75 2.91
N ILE A 127 -11.03 22.47 2.69
CA ILE A 127 -11.43 21.76 1.46
C ILE A 127 -12.97 21.70 1.31
N PRO A 128 -13.76 21.39 2.36
CA PRO A 128 -15.22 21.44 2.24
C PRO A 128 -15.75 22.80 1.78
N ASP A 129 -15.18 23.91 2.28
CA ASP A 129 -15.60 25.26 1.90
C ASP A 129 -15.21 25.61 0.46
N LEU A 130 -14.01 25.21 0.02
CA LEU A 130 -13.59 25.33 -1.37
C LEU A 130 -14.49 24.51 -2.32
N ILE A 131 -14.93 23.32 -1.90
CA ILE A 131 -15.88 22.54 -2.71
C ILE A 131 -17.24 23.26 -2.77
N ARG A 132 -17.73 23.81 -1.65
CA ARG A 132 -18.98 24.59 -1.61
C ARG A 132 -18.93 25.82 -2.51
N SER A 133 -17.80 26.52 -2.56
CA SER A 133 -17.64 27.70 -3.42
C SER A 133 -17.71 27.38 -4.92
N THR A 134 -17.41 26.13 -5.31
CA THR A 134 -17.62 25.63 -6.68
C THR A 134 -19.07 25.22 -7.01
N GLY A 135 -20.02 25.45 -6.10
CA GLY A 135 -21.43 25.06 -6.25
C GLY A 135 -21.72 23.59 -5.96
N ARG A 136 -20.71 22.81 -5.55
CA ARG A 136 -20.84 21.41 -5.15
C ARG A 136 -21.23 21.30 -3.67
N ARG A 137 -21.81 20.17 -3.26
CA ARG A 137 -22.24 19.93 -1.86
C ARG A 137 -21.46 18.75 -1.27
N PRO A 138 -20.38 18.99 -0.51
CA PRO A 138 -19.67 17.92 0.18
C PRO A 138 -20.44 17.47 1.42
N GLU A 139 -20.41 16.17 1.69
CA GLU A 139 -20.81 15.58 2.96
C GLU A 139 -19.58 15.48 3.85
N THR A 140 -19.69 15.86 5.13
CA THR A 140 -18.57 15.89 6.07
C THR A 140 -18.99 15.33 7.41
N ARG A 141 -18.08 14.60 8.07
CA ARG A 141 -18.17 14.20 9.47
C ARG A 141 -16.82 14.40 10.14
N VAL A 142 -16.82 14.45 11.46
CA VAL A 142 -15.58 14.52 12.26
C VAL A 142 -15.20 13.11 12.67
N ALA A 143 -13.96 12.71 12.43
CA ALA A 143 -13.44 11.43 12.86
C ALA A 143 -13.22 11.42 14.38
N ASP A 144 -13.46 10.29 15.04
CA ASP A 144 -13.02 10.12 16.43
C ASP A 144 -11.50 10.01 16.52
N ARG A 145 -10.95 10.00 17.74
CA ARG A 145 -9.49 10.00 17.93
C ARG A 145 -8.81 8.76 17.33
N GLY A 146 -9.39 7.57 17.49
CA GLY A 146 -8.79 6.34 16.97
C GLY A 146 -8.83 6.31 15.45
N GLU A 147 -9.96 6.68 14.89
CA GLU A 147 -10.14 6.80 13.45
C GLU A 147 -9.24 7.88 12.82
N TYR A 148 -9.12 9.05 13.46
CA TYR A 148 -8.26 10.13 12.98
C TYR A 148 -6.79 9.71 12.85
N VAL A 149 -6.28 8.92 13.81
CA VAL A 149 -4.93 8.38 13.76
C VAL A 149 -4.76 7.45 12.54
N SER A 150 -5.72 6.56 12.32
CA SER A 150 -5.70 5.63 11.17
C SER A 150 -5.80 6.37 9.84
N LEU A 151 -6.68 7.38 9.75
CA LEU A 151 -6.86 8.20 8.58
C LEU A 151 -5.61 9.03 8.25
N LEU A 152 -4.92 9.61 9.24
CA LEU A 152 -3.66 10.32 9.02
C LEU A 152 -2.54 9.41 8.51
N ARG A 153 -2.45 8.17 9.02
CA ARG A 153 -1.47 7.20 8.51
C ARG A 153 -1.76 6.81 7.07
N ALA A 154 -3.03 6.55 6.74
CA ALA A 154 -3.44 6.31 5.36
C ALA A 154 -3.13 7.52 4.47
N LYS A 155 -3.38 8.74 4.97
CA LYS A 155 -3.05 9.99 4.30
C LYS A 155 -1.55 10.11 4.00
N LEU A 156 -0.67 9.71 4.92
CA LEU A 156 0.77 9.73 4.67
C LEU A 156 1.17 8.83 3.49
N TYR A 157 0.57 7.65 3.38
CA TYR A 157 0.80 6.77 2.22
C TYR A 157 0.21 7.34 0.93
N GLU A 158 -0.98 7.96 0.99
CA GLU A 158 -1.60 8.67 -0.14
C GLU A 158 -0.66 9.78 -0.66
N GLU A 159 -0.31 10.77 0.18
CA GLU A 159 0.49 11.92 -0.26
C GLU A 159 1.93 11.53 -0.67
N ALA A 160 2.56 10.59 0.05
CA ALA A 160 3.87 10.09 -0.35
C ALA A 160 3.78 9.30 -1.67
N GLY A 161 2.71 8.56 -1.88
CA GLY A 161 2.41 7.89 -3.14
C GLY A 161 2.19 8.89 -4.29
N GLU A 162 1.48 9.99 -4.04
CA GLU A 162 1.27 11.08 -5.01
C GLU A 162 2.60 11.76 -5.39
N TYR A 163 3.48 12.03 -4.42
CA TYR A 163 4.84 12.53 -4.71
C TYR A 163 5.68 11.52 -5.51
N VAL A 164 5.71 10.24 -5.11
CA VAL A 164 6.48 9.22 -5.84
C VAL A 164 5.94 9.04 -7.26
N ALA A 165 4.62 9.13 -7.43
CA ALA A 165 3.95 8.98 -8.71
C ALA A 165 4.20 10.17 -9.64
N SER A 166 4.10 11.41 -9.15
CA SER A 166 4.14 12.64 -9.96
C SER A 166 5.48 13.37 -9.99
N GLY A 167 6.35 13.11 -9.02
CA GLY A 167 7.56 13.89 -8.79
C GLY A 167 7.30 15.38 -8.49
N ASP A 168 6.05 15.82 -8.34
CA ASP A 168 5.70 17.23 -8.16
C ASP A 168 6.10 17.70 -6.75
N PRO A 169 6.96 18.72 -6.61
CA PRO A 169 7.30 19.28 -5.31
C PRO A 169 6.11 19.81 -4.51
N ALA A 170 4.97 20.10 -5.15
CA ALA A 170 3.73 20.46 -4.44
C ALA A 170 3.31 19.35 -3.45
N GLU A 171 3.43 18.10 -3.85
CA GLU A 171 3.05 16.94 -3.02
C GLU A 171 3.95 16.80 -1.78
N LEU A 172 5.20 17.30 -1.82
CA LEU A 172 6.06 17.34 -0.63
C LEU A 172 5.49 18.25 0.46
N ALA A 173 4.73 19.30 0.10
CA ALA A 173 4.07 20.15 1.07
C ALA A 173 2.88 19.44 1.73
N ASP A 174 2.18 18.57 0.98
CA ASP A 174 1.10 17.75 1.51
C ASP A 174 1.65 16.64 2.43
N VAL A 175 2.75 15.99 2.04
CA VAL A 175 3.51 15.08 2.93
C VAL A 175 3.95 15.81 4.21
N LEU A 176 4.51 17.01 4.10
CA LEU A 176 4.97 17.78 5.26
C LEU A 176 3.84 18.11 6.23
N GLU A 177 2.67 18.51 5.71
CA GLU A 177 1.48 18.78 6.52
C GLU A 177 1.03 17.54 7.29
N VAL A 178 1.01 16.37 6.64
CA VAL A 178 0.66 15.10 7.29
C VAL A 178 1.70 14.72 8.36
N VAL A 179 2.98 14.92 8.09
CA VAL A 179 4.06 14.68 9.06
C VAL A 179 3.90 15.56 10.30
N HIS A 180 3.56 16.85 10.15
CA HIS A 180 3.28 17.73 11.28
C HIS A 180 2.06 17.26 12.08
N ALA A 181 0.97 16.86 11.41
CA ALA A 181 -0.21 16.35 12.08
C ALA A 181 0.07 15.06 12.85
N LEU A 182 0.89 14.16 12.30
CA LEU A 182 1.36 12.94 12.98
C LEU A 182 2.27 13.26 14.17
N ALA A 183 3.18 14.23 14.05
CA ALA A 183 4.05 14.67 15.15
C ALA A 183 3.23 15.23 16.32
N ALA A 184 2.16 15.98 16.04
CA ALA A 184 1.25 16.49 17.06
C ALA A 184 0.56 15.36 17.85
N LEU A 185 0.28 14.20 17.24
CA LEU A 185 -0.25 13.03 17.95
C LEU A 185 0.74 12.47 19.00
N HIS A 186 2.04 12.73 18.80
CA HIS A 186 3.11 12.40 19.74
C HIS A 186 3.43 13.55 20.72
N GLY A 187 2.67 14.64 20.70
CA GLY A 187 2.91 15.82 21.53
C GLY A 187 4.11 16.65 21.08
N MET A 188 4.55 16.51 19.83
CA MET A 188 5.67 17.25 19.26
C MET A 188 5.17 18.42 18.42
N THR A 189 5.83 19.57 18.55
CA THR A 189 5.68 20.69 17.63
C THR A 189 6.53 20.49 16.37
N PRO A 190 6.31 21.27 15.29
CA PRO A 190 7.21 21.28 14.14
C PRO A 190 8.67 21.56 14.52
N ASP A 191 8.91 22.46 15.48
CA ASP A 191 10.26 22.80 15.94
C ASP A 191 10.91 21.63 16.71
N ASP A 192 10.14 20.89 17.52
CA ASP A 192 10.63 19.69 18.21
C ASP A 192 11.03 18.58 17.21
N LEU A 193 10.23 18.42 16.16
CA LEU A 193 10.51 17.46 15.10
C LEU A 193 11.76 17.86 14.30
N GLU A 194 11.91 19.14 13.96
CA GLU A 194 13.08 19.66 13.27
C GLU A 194 14.35 19.55 14.15
N ALA A 195 14.26 19.84 15.44
CA ALA A 195 15.35 19.63 16.38
C ALA A 195 15.79 18.15 16.42
N SER A 196 14.82 17.22 16.43
CA SER A 196 15.06 15.78 16.38
C SER A 196 15.72 15.34 15.06
N ARG A 197 15.28 15.89 13.92
CA ARG A 197 15.88 15.64 12.60
C ARG A 197 17.32 16.19 12.55
N SER A 198 17.53 17.39 13.05
CA SER A 198 18.83 18.07 13.09
C SER A 198 19.84 17.31 13.96
N ALA A 199 19.43 16.84 15.15
CA ALA A 199 20.27 16.01 16.00
C ALA A 199 20.73 14.72 15.29
N LYS A 200 19.82 14.04 14.58
CA LYS A 200 20.17 12.86 13.75
C LYS A 200 21.11 13.22 12.60
N TYR A 201 20.92 14.39 11.97
CA TYR A 201 21.81 14.86 10.90
C TYR A 201 23.23 15.12 11.42
N THR A 202 23.38 15.68 12.62
CA THR A 202 24.69 15.86 13.26
C THR A 202 25.35 14.51 13.61
N GLU A 203 24.56 13.56 14.12
CA GLU A 203 25.07 12.24 14.53
C GLU A 203 25.41 11.32 13.34
N ARG A 204 24.59 11.34 12.29
CA ARG A 204 24.59 10.31 11.22
C ARG A 204 24.73 10.87 9.81
N GLY A 205 24.76 12.19 9.64
CA GLY A 205 24.71 12.84 8.33
C GLY A 205 23.31 12.88 7.71
N GLY A 206 23.25 13.38 6.48
CA GLY A 206 22.04 13.35 5.65
C GLY A 206 22.24 12.48 4.41
N PHE A 207 21.38 12.70 3.40
CA PHE A 207 21.42 11.94 2.15
C PHE A 207 22.27 12.60 1.05
N SER A 208 23.08 13.61 1.37
CA SER A 208 23.91 14.38 0.41
C SER A 208 24.98 13.55 -0.29
N ASP A 209 25.42 12.46 0.34
CA ASP A 209 26.54 11.65 -0.16
C ASP A 209 26.07 10.54 -1.13
N HIS A 210 24.76 10.41 -1.38
CA HIS A 210 24.16 9.41 -2.28
C HIS A 210 24.62 7.96 -2.03
N THR A 211 24.93 7.63 -0.77
CA THR A 211 25.49 6.33 -0.41
C THR A 211 24.42 5.24 -0.35
N VAL A 212 24.68 4.08 -0.99
CA VAL A 212 23.82 2.88 -0.95
C VAL A 212 24.59 1.74 -0.27
N LEU A 213 24.04 1.20 0.83
CA LEU A 213 24.65 0.11 1.60
C LEU A 213 24.19 -1.27 1.06
N ARG A 214 25.15 -2.20 0.90
CA ARG A 214 24.87 -3.63 0.66
C ARG A 214 25.64 -4.46 1.68
N LEU A 215 24.93 -5.21 2.52
CA LEU A 215 25.52 -6.21 3.40
C LEU A 215 25.50 -7.57 2.69
N LYS A 216 26.59 -8.30 2.75
CA LYS A 216 26.56 -9.73 2.38
C LYS A 216 25.98 -10.51 3.57
N PRO A 217 25.14 -11.52 3.32
CA PRO A 217 24.66 -12.42 4.36
C PRO A 217 25.82 -13.15 5.06
#